data_AF-A0A2D6W6I2-F1
#
_entry.id   AF-A0A2D6W6I2-F1
#
_cell.length_a   1.000
_cell.length_b   1.000
_cell.length_c   1.000
_cell.angle_alpha   90.00
_cell.angle_beta   90.00
_cell.angle_gamma   90.00
#
_symmetry.space_group_name_H-M   'P 1'
#
loop_
_entity.id
_entity.type
_entity.pdbx_description
1 polymer ?
#
loop_
_entity_poly.entity_id
_entity_poly.type
_entity_poly.pdbx_seq_one_letter_code
_entity_poly.pdbx_strand_id
1 'polypeptide(L)'
;MGTTVKPPKNTGGTTYTAGNGLDLSGTEFTTDIKSNGGLVIESTELAVDLGASSITGTLAVGDGGTGATTLTDGGILLGSGTGAITAMSVLANGEMIVGDGTTDPVAESGATLRTSIGVGTTDDVEFNTLTVGDGSNSAPSITNSGDTNTGIYFPGADKVGITAGGTLEVDVSIKGMQLASSLGVGTSASGTTGEIRATNDITAFYSSDKRLKDNITPITDPLSKISQLGGYTFDWIPKEGIHSHEGRDVGVIAQEVEEVLPEVTTTRDNGYKAVKYEKIVPLLIECIKAQQSQIDELKETLYELKKIK
;
A
#
# COMPACT_ATOMS: atom_id res chain seq x y z
N MET A 1 -102.15 -26.54 36.01
CA MET A 1 -101.61 -27.38 34.92
C MET A 1 -102.16 -26.85 33.60
N GLY A 2 -101.30 -26.59 32.61
CA GLY A 2 -101.67 -25.99 31.31
C GLY A 2 -100.58 -25.04 30.79
N THR A 3 -99.33 -25.52 30.65
CA THR A 3 -98.65 -25.77 29.36
C THR A 3 -98.18 -24.52 28.62
N THR A 4 -96.90 -24.21 28.81
CA THR A 4 -96.10 -23.36 27.93
C THR A 4 -96.17 -23.91 26.50
N VAL A 5 -96.78 -23.15 25.58
CA VAL A 5 -96.83 -23.51 24.16
C VAL A 5 -95.46 -23.24 23.56
N LYS A 6 -94.72 -24.31 23.28
CA LYS A 6 -93.52 -24.26 22.44
C LYS A 6 -93.97 -24.13 20.98
N PRO A 7 -93.38 -23.23 20.17
CA PRO A 7 -93.79 -23.09 18.77
C PRO A 7 -93.52 -24.40 18.00
N PRO A 8 -94.35 -24.72 16.99
CA PRO A 8 -94.19 -25.94 16.21
C PRO A 8 -92.91 -25.85 15.37
N LYS A 9 -91.99 -26.82 15.57
CA LYS A 9 -90.85 -26.98 14.68
C LYS A 9 -91.32 -27.73 13.44
N ASN A 10 -91.11 -27.07 12.30
CA ASN A 10 -91.43 -27.46 10.93
C ASN A 10 -91.13 -28.95 10.62
N THR A 11 -92.12 -29.68 10.11
CA THR A 11 -92.08 -31.13 9.79
C THR A 11 -91.82 -31.43 8.30
N GLY A 12 -91.22 -30.50 7.55
CA GLY A 12 -90.83 -30.71 6.16
C GLY A 12 -89.31 -30.70 5.96
N GLY A 13 -88.72 -31.87 5.70
CA GLY A 13 -87.41 -32.01 5.03
C GLY A 13 -86.16 -31.59 5.81
N THR A 14 -86.00 -32.04 7.06
CA THR A 14 -84.74 -31.85 7.80
C THR A 14 -83.75 -32.97 7.50
N THR A 15 -82.75 -32.69 6.67
CA THR A 15 -81.48 -33.44 6.67
C THR A 15 -80.40 -32.51 7.22
N TYR A 16 -80.03 -32.71 8.47
CA TYR A 16 -78.84 -32.11 9.07
C TYR A 16 -77.81 -33.22 9.25
N THR A 17 -76.85 -33.33 8.35
CA THR A 17 -75.72 -34.27 8.49
C THR A 17 -74.43 -33.45 8.61
N ALA A 18 -74.05 -33.13 9.84
CA ALA A 18 -72.75 -32.52 10.13
C ALA A 18 -71.68 -33.53 10.54
N GLY A 19 -71.98 -34.84 10.48
CA GLY A 19 -71.12 -35.85 11.08
C GLY A 19 -70.88 -35.52 12.56
N ASN A 20 -69.62 -35.56 13.00
CA ASN A 20 -69.19 -35.26 14.37
C ASN A 20 -68.88 -33.75 14.58
N GLY A 21 -69.64 -32.83 13.98
CA GLY A 21 -69.31 -31.39 14.02
C GLY A 21 -70.41 -30.49 14.56
N LEU A 22 -71.68 -30.85 14.31
CA LEU A 22 -72.86 -30.12 14.79
C LEU A 22 -73.90 -31.15 15.22
N ASP A 23 -74.40 -31.05 16.46
CA ASP A 23 -75.42 -31.93 17.02
C ASP A 23 -76.65 -31.11 17.44
N LEU A 24 -77.84 -31.70 17.33
CA LEU A 24 -79.11 -31.08 17.70
C LEU A 24 -79.85 -32.03 18.63
N SER A 25 -79.80 -31.75 19.93
CA SER A 25 -80.51 -32.52 20.96
C SER A 25 -81.77 -31.77 21.39
N GLY A 26 -82.95 -32.26 20.98
CA GLY A 26 -84.24 -31.61 21.27
C GLY A 26 -84.39 -30.23 20.61
N THR A 27 -84.15 -29.15 21.36
CA THR A 27 -84.13 -27.77 20.85
C THR A 27 -82.82 -27.03 21.06
N GLU A 28 -81.77 -27.73 21.47
CA GLU A 28 -80.45 -27.18 21.70
C GLU A 28 -79.52 -27.57 20.56
N PHE A 29 -78.91 -26.56 19.93
CA PHE A 29 -77.92 -26.74 18.88
C PHE A 29 -76.54 -26.69 19.54
N THR A 30 -75.77 -27.78 19.42
CA THR A 30 -74.42 -27.90 19.94
C THR A 30 -73.43 -28.06 18.79
N THR A 31 -72.21 -27.59 19.01
CA THR A 31 -71.11 -27.72 18.05
C THR A 31 -70.07 -28.65 18.66
N ASP A 32 -69.76 -29.77 18.00
CA ASP A 32 -68.66 -30.67 18.38
C ASP A 32 -67.37 -30.11 17.76
N ILE A 33 -66.85 -29.05 18.37
CA ILE A 33 -65.65 -28.37 17.91
C ILE A 33 -64.44 -29.08 18.51
N LYS A 34 -63.45 -29.39 17.66
CA LYS A 34 -62.15 -29.86 18.12
C LYS A 34 -61.59 -28.91 19.19
N SER A 35 -61.14 -29.47 20.31
CA SER A 35 -60.47 -28.69 21.36
C SER A 35 -59.34 -27.82 20.77
N ASN A 36 -59.34 -26.52 21.06
CA ASN A 36 -58.45 -25.52 20.45
C ASN A 36 -58.42 -25.55 18.91
N GLY A 37 -59.55 -25.82 18.25
CA GLY A 37 -59.68 -25.97 16.80
C GLY A 37 -59.90 -24.67 16.01
N GLY A 38 -59.79 -23.51 16.65
CA GLY A 38 -59.91 -22.18 16.02
C GLY A 38 -61.29 -21.57 16.02
N LEU A 39 -62.31 -22.29 16.49
CA LEU A 39 -63.68 -21.81 16.63
C LEU A 39 -64.09 -21.94 18.10
N VAL A 40 -64.65 -20.88 18.68
CA VAL A 40 -65.07 -20.83 20.09
C VAL A 40 -66.44 -20.14 20.20
N ILE A 41 -67.16 -20.40 21.29
CA ILE A 41 -68.35 -19.63 21.66
C ILE A 41 -67.96 -18.66 22.78
N GLU A 42 -67.97 -17.37 22.49
CA GLU A 42 -67.66 -16.30 23.44
C GLU A 42 -68.89 -15.41 23.61
N SER A 43 -69.28 -15.14 24.86
CA SER A 43 -70.44 -14.29 25.18
C SER A 43 -71.71 -14.68 24.40
N THR A 44 -71.95 -15.98 24.22
CA THR A 44 -73.07 -16.57 23.45
C THR A 44 -73.00 -16.43 21.93
N GLU A 45 -71.90 -15.92 21.38
CA GLU A 45 -71.68 -15.75 19.95
C GLU A 45 -70.54 -16.61 19.42
N LEU A 46 -70.61 -16.98 18.14
CA LEU A 46 -69.54 -17.73 17.47
C LEU A 46 -68.36 -16.79 17.16
N ALA A 47 -67.16 -17.16 17.57
CA ALA A 47 -65.94 -16.38 17.38
C ALA A 47 -64.78 -17.24 16.88
N VAL A 48 -63.83 -16.60 16.19
CA VAL A 48 -62.57 -17.24 15.77
C VAL A 48 -61.54 -17.08 16.88
N ASP A 49 -61.05 -18.19 17.41
CA ASP A 49 -59.93 -18.21 18.35
C ASP A 49 -58.60 -18.20 17.58
N LEU A 50 -57.95 -17.04 17.52
CA LEU A 50 -56.65 -16.89 16.86
C LEU A 50 -55.48 -17.47 17.67
N GLY A 51 -55.68 -17.78 18.96
CA GLY A 51 -54.69 -18.43 19.83
C GLY A 51 -54.75 -19.96 19.78
N ALA A 52 -55.72 -20.50 19.04
CA ALA A 52 -55.96 -21.93 18.93
C ALA A 52 -54.77 -22.70 18.34
N SER A 53 -54.22 -23.63 19.12
CA SER A 53 -53.05 -24.43 18.74
C SER A 53 -53.34 -25.62 17.82
N SER A 54 -54.61 -25.96 17.57
CA SER A 54 -55.00 -27.04 16.64
C SER A 54 -55.48 -26.53 15.28
N ILE A 55 -55.30 -25.23 14.97
CA ILE A 55 -55.43 -24.74 13.60
C ILE A 55 -54.25 -25.28 12.79
N THR A 56 -54.53 -26.19 11.85
CA THR A 56 -53.50 -26.85 11.04
C THR A 56 -53.55 -26.37 9.59
N GLY A 57 -52.38 -26.33 8.94
CA GLY A 57 -52.24 -25.93 7.54
C GLY A 57 -51.52 -24.59 7.38
N THR A 58 -51.34 -24.17 6.15
CA THR A 58 -50.72 -22.89 5.80
C THR A 58 -51.82 -21.87 5.49
N LEU A 59 -51.80 -20.71 6.15
CA LEU A 59 -52.62 -19.60 5.70
C LEU A 59 -52.11 -19.16 4.32
N ALA A 60 -53.01 -19.09 3.34
CA ALA A 60 -52.64 -18.71 1.98
C ALA A 60 -52.09 -17.27 1.94
N VAL A 61 -51.16 -17.00 1.03
CA VAL A 61 -50.50 -15.68 0.91
C VAL A 61 -51.51 -14.58 0.61
N GLY A 62 -52.49 -14.86 -0.26
CA GLY A 62 -53.57 -13.91 -0.59
C GLY A 62 -54.42 -13.50 0.62
N ASP A 63 -54.40 -14.30 1.69
CA ASP A 63 -55.14 -14.06 2.93
C ASP A 63 -54.22 -13.53 4.06
N GLY A 64 -53.01 -13.08 3.72
CA GLY A 64 -52.04 -12.52 4.68
C GLY A 64 -51.12 -13.56 5.34
N GLY A 65 -51.14 -14.81 4.90
CA GLY A 65 -50.21 -15.84 5.37
C GLY A 65 -48.84 -15.75 4.71
N THR A 66 -47.88 -16.49 5.26
CA THR A 66 -46.51 -16.59 4.72
C THR A 66 -46.42 -17.54 3.52
N GLY A 67 -47.42 -18.39 3.32
CA GLY A 67 -47.32 -19.49 2.36
C GLY A 67 -46.41 -20.63 2.83
N ALA A 68 -45.95 -20.62 4.10
CA ALA A 68 -45.14 -21.68 4.69
C ALA A 68 -45.68 -22.12 6.06
N THR A 69 -45.59 -23.42 6.38
CA THR A 69 -45.94 -23.97 7.70
C THR A 69 -44.81 -23.78 8.73
N THR A 70 -43.56 -23.84 8.27
CA THR A 70 -42.36 -23.67 9.06
C THR A 70 -41.34 -22.84 8.29
N LEU A 71 -40.47 -22.17 9.02
CA LEU A 71 -39.39 -21.36 8.46
C LEU A 71 -38.07 -21.87 9.02
N THR A 72 -36.99 -21.68 8.26
CA THR A 72 -35.64 -22.04 8.70
C THR A 72 -35.31 -21.25 9.98
N ASP A 73 -35.09 -21.95 11.09
CA ASP A 73 -34.62 -21.32 12.32
C ASP A 73 -33.24 -20.70 12.10
N GLY A 74 -33.10 -19.41 12.43
CA GLY A 74 -31.90 -18.61 12.13
C GLY A 74 -31.71 -18.23 10.65
N GLY A 75 -32.64 -18.55 9.76
CA GLY A 75 -32.61 -18.16 8.34
C GLY A 75 -33.16 -16.74 8.10
N ILE A 76 -32.81 -16.15 6.96
CA ILE A 76 -33.35 -14.86 6.51
C ILE A 76 -34.53 -15.10 5.57
N LEU A 77 -35.62 -14.34 5.73
CA LEU A 77 -36.79 -14.43 4.88
C LEU A 77 -36.68 -13.40 3.76
N LEU A 78 -36.83 -13.84 2.52
CA LEU A 78 -36.88 -13.03 1.32
C LEU A 78 -38.33 -12.83 0.90
N GLY A 79 -38.67 -11.59 0.60
CA GLY A 79 -39.98 -11.23 0.08
C GLY A 79 -40.10 -11.67 -1.38
N SER A 80 -41.24 -12.22 -1.76
CA SER A 80 -41.50 -12.72 -3.13
C SER A 80 -42.73 -12.07 -3.75
N GLY A 81 -42.94 -10.77 -3.46
CA GLY A 81 -44.09 -10.01 -3.96
C GLY A 81 -45.42 -10.58 -3.48
N THR A 82 -46.26 -11.05 -4.40
CA THR A 82 -47.54 -11.73 -4.11
C THR A 82 -47.39 -13.23 -3.87
N GLY A 83 -46.16 -13.78 -3.96
CA GLY A 83 -45.85 -15.19 -3.71
C GLY A 83 -45.53 -15.49 -2.25
N ALA A 84 -45.35 -16.78 -1.93
CA ALA A 84 -44.90 -17.22 -0.61
C ALA A 84 -43.50 -16.69 -0.31
N ILE A 85 -43.21 -16.38 0.96
CA ILE A 85 -41.87 -15.96 1.34
C ILE A 85 -40.86 -17.09 1.11
N THR A 86 -39.64 -16.72 0.75
CA THR A 86 -38.54 -17.67 0.55
C THR A 86 -37.59 -17.58 1.73
N ALA A 87 -37.39 -18.67 2.47
CA ALA A 87 -36.43 -18.71 3.57
C ALA A 87 -35.05 -19.14 3.05
N MET A 88 -34.03 -18.34 3.33
CA MET A 88 -32.63 -18.71 3.14
C MET A 88 -32.19 -19.74 4.19
N SER A 89 -31.08 -20.43 3.91
CA SER A 89 -30.36 -21.17 4.94
C SER A 89 -29.77 -20.22 6.00
N VAL A 90 -29.37 -20.77 7.13
CA VAL A 90 -28.53 -20.05 8.10
C VAL A 90 -27.18 -19.73 7.45
N LEU A 91 -26.69 -18.51 7.64
CA LEU A 91 -25.40 -18.03 7.13
C LEU A 91 -24.23 -18.67 7.89
N ALA A 92 -23.18 -19.06 7.16
CA ALA A 92 -21.90 -19.47 7.73
C ALA A 92 -21.01 -18.26 8.07
N ASN A 93 -19.97 -18.49 8.87
CA ASN A 93 -18.98 -17.46 9.18
C ASN A 93 -18.29 -16.95 7.91
N GLY A 94 -18.23 -15.63 7.76
CA GLY A 94 -17.61 -14.98 6.60
C GLY A 94 -18.52 -14.88 5.37
N GLU A 95 -19.81 -15.21 5.53
CA GLU A 95 -20.84 -14.92 4.53
C GLU A 95 -21.56 -13.60 4.82
N MET A 96 -22.02 -12.93 3.76
CA MET A 96 -22.88 -11.76 3.83
C MET A 96 -23.93 -11.83 2.72
N ILE A 97 -25.12 -11.32 2.99
CA ILE A 97 -26.18 -11.20 1.98
C ILE A 97 -25.91 -9.98 1.12
N VAL A 98 -25.80 -10.20 -0.19
CA VAL A 98 -25.56 -9.15 -1.17
C VAL A 98 -26.67 -9.15 -2.21
N GLY A 99 -27.18 -7.96 -2.53
CA GLY A 99 -28.13 -7.77 -3.62
C GLY A 99 -27.41 -7.37 -4.91
N ASP A 100 -27.91 -7.84 -6.04
CA ASP A 100 -27.43 -7.47 -7.38
C ASP A 100 -28.33 -6.42 -8.08
N GLY A 101 -29.44 -6.04 -7.43
CA GLY A 101 -30.45 -5.11 -7.95
C GLY A 101 -31.44 -5.73 -8.94
N THR A 102 -31.38 -7.03 -9.23
CA THR A 102 -32.23 -7.71 -10.23
C THR A 102 -32.84 -9.03 -9.76
N THR A 103 -32.16 -9.79 -8.92
CA THR A 103 -32.61 -11.08 -8.38
C THR A 103 -32.69 -11.05 -6.86
N ASP A 104 -33.19 -12.14 -6.27
CA ASP A 104 -33.20 -12.31 -4.83
C ASP A 104 -31.77 -12.21 -4.26
N PRO A 105 -31.56 -11.53 -3.13
CA PRO A 105 -30.23 -11.43 -2.52
C PRO A 105 -29.62 -12.81 -2.24
N VAL A 106 -28.32 -12.92 -2.47
CA VAL A 106 -27.56 -14.17 -2.32
C VAL A 106 -26.55 -14.05 -1.18
N ALA A 107 -26.30 -15.17 -0.50
CA ALA A 107 -25.21 -15.27 0.46
C ALA A 107 -23.89 -15.48 -0.30
N GLU A 108 -22.94 -14.57 -0.12
CA GLU A 108 -21.62 -14.64 -0.75
C GLU A 108 -20.52 -14.67 0.30
N SER A 109 -19.35 -15.22 -0.06
CA SER A 109 -18.14 -15.19 0.76
C SER A 109 -16.87 -15.03 -0.09
N GLY A 110 -15.74 -14.83 0.57
CA GLY A 110 -14.42 -14.86 -0.08
C GLY A 110 -14.22 -13.72 -1.10
N ALA A 111 -13.66 -14.06 -2.26
CA ALA A 111 -13.36 -13.08 -3.30
C ALA A 111 -14.62 -12.51 -3.96
N THR A 112 -15.65 -13.36 -4.18
CA THR A 112 -16.93 -12.94 -4.76
C THR A 112 -17.56 -11.85 -3.90
N LEU A 113 -17.70 -12.10 -2.59
CA LEU A 113 -18.25 -11.10 -1.66
C LEU A 113 -17.51 -9.77 -1.73
N ARG A 114 -16.16 -9.80 -1.71
CA ARG A 114 -15.36 -8.58 -1.76
C ARG A 114 -15.62 -7.77 -3.02
N THR A 115 -15.68 -8.43 -4.18
CA THR A 115 -16.02 -7.78 -5.45
C THR A 115 -17.42 -7.18 -5.41
N SER A 116 -18.42 -7.93 -4.92
CA SER A 116 -19.81 -7.46 -4.92
C SER A 116 -20.06 -6.27 -4.00
N ILE A 117 -19.28 -6.11 -2.92
CA ILE A 117 -19.35 -4.95 -2.02
C ILE A 117 -18.34 -3.84 -2.35
N GLY A 118 -17.60 -3.95 -3.45
CA GLY A 118 -16.66 -2.93 -3.92
C GLY A 118 -15.37 -2.81 -3.10
N VAL A 119 -14.91 -3.92 -2.49
CA VAL A 119 -13.62 -4.02 -1.78
C VAL A 119 -12.71 -5.11 -2.37
N GLY A 120 -12.95 -5.45 -3.63
CA GLY A 120 -12.14 -6.37 -4.42
C GLY A 120 -10.80 -5.77 -4.85
N THR A 121 -9.96 -6.57 -5.49
CA THR A 121 -8.62 -6.17 -5.92
C THR A 121 -8.61 -5.19 -7.09
N THR A 122 -9.76 -4.97 -7.72
CA THR A 122 -9.94 -4.06 -8.87
C THR A 122 -10.69 -2.77 -8.51
N ASP A 123 -11.10 -2.64 -7.25
CA ASP A 123 -11.92 -1.52 -6.80
C ASP A 123 -11.05 -0.41 -6.20
N ASP A 124 -11.46 0.84 -6.45
CA ASP A 124 -10.81 2.03 -5.91
C ASP A 124 -11.39 2.36 -4.53
N VAL A 125 -10.96 1.60 -3.51
CA VAL A 125 -11.42 1.82 -2.13
C VAL A 125 -10.76 3.06 -1.53
N GLU A 126 -11.55 4.09 -1.23
CA GLU A 126 -11.08 5.28 -0.54
C GLU A 126 -11.21 5.12 0.98
N PHE A 127 -10.09 5.20 1.70
CA PHE A 127 -10.06 5.23 3.17
C PHE A 127 -9.70 6.63 3.66
N ASN A 128 -10.47 7.17 4.61
CA ASN A 128 -10.10 8.43 5.29
C ASN A 128 -8.75 8.29 6.04
N THR A 129 -8.54 7.13 6.67
CA THR A 129 -7.27 6.75 7.32
C THR A 129 -7.08 5.25 7.22
N LEU A 130 -5.86 4.80 6.88
CA LEU A 130 -5.47 3.39 6.94
C LEU A 130 -4.61 3.15 8.20
N THR A 131 -5.09 2.30 9.10
CA THR A 131 -4.31 1.82 10.25
C THR A 131 -4.01 0.34 10.04
N VAL A 132 -2.74 -0.01 10.10
CA VAL A 132 -2.24 -1.39 10.01
C VAL A 132 -1.49 -1.74 11.29
N GLY A 133 -1.31 -3.02 11.56
CA GLY A 133 -0.46 -3.47 12.67
C GLY A 133 1.02 -3.18 12.41
N ASP A 134 1.84 -3.27 13.45
CA ASP A 134 3.28 -2.92 13.39
C ASP A 134 4.06 -3.70 12.31
N GLY A 135 3.89 -5.02 12.25
CA GLY A 135 4.69 -5.87 11.37
C GLY A 135 6.18 -5.94 11.76
N SER A 136 7.00 -6.48 10.86
CA SER A 136 8.45 -6.63 11.03
C SER A 136 9.16 -6.59 9.67
N ASN A 137 10.50 -6.57 9.65
CA ASN A 137 11.25 -6.65 8.39
C ASN A 137 10.97 -7.96 7.62
N SER A 138 10.80 -9.09 8.30
CA SER A 138 10.47 -10.39 7.68
C SER A 138 8.98 -10.58 7.36
N ALA A 139 8.12 -9.73 7.90
CA ALA A 139 6.68 -9.76 7.70
C ALA A 139 6.10 -8.33 7.79
N PRO A 140 6.32 -7.50 6.76
CA PRO A 140 5.81 -6.14 6.73
C PRO A 140 4.28 -6.08 6.79
N SER A 141 3.78 -4.96 7.31
CA SER A 141 2.34 -4.71 7.50
C SER A 141 1.58 -4.40 6.20
N ILE A 142 2.30 -3.86 5.21
CA ILE A 142 1.81 -3.55 3.88
C ILE A 142 2.74 -4.25 2.91
N THR A 143 2.24 -5.23 2.18
CA THR A 143 3.03 -6.07 1.26
C THR A 143 2.35 -6.14 -0.10
N ASN A 144 3.07 -6.65 -1.11
CA ASN A 144 2.45 -7.05 -2.36
C ASN A 144 1.89 -8.47 -2.25
N SER A 145 0.83 -8.78 -3.00
CA SER A 145 0.31 -10.14 -3.08
C SER A 145 1.34 -11.06 -3.75
N GLY A 146 1.84 -12.04 -2.99
CA GLY A 146 2.84 -13.01 -3.46
C GLY A 146 4.29 -12.71 -3.03
N ASP A 147 4.55 -11.53 -2.46
CA ASP A 147 5.82 -11.20 -1.80
C ASP A 147 5.52 -10.69 -0.39
N THR A 148 5.66 -11.59 0.60
CA THR A 148 5.28 -11.32 1.99
C THR A 148 6.42 -10.78 2.84
N ASN A 149 7.60 -10.54 2.27
CA ASN A 149 8.77 -10.02 3.00
C ASN A 149 9.35 -8.73 2.40
N THR A 150 8.72 -8.20 1.35
CA THR A 150 8.99 -6.86 0.80
C THR A 150 7.80 -5.95 1.07
N GLY A 151 8.04 -4.76 1.63
CA GLY A 151 6.95 -3.86 1.98
C GLY A 151 7.29 -2.78 3.00
N ILE A 152 6.23 -2.25 3.64
CA ILE A 152 6.29 -1.19 4.66
C ILE A 152 5.82 -1.75 6.00
N TYR A 153 6.52 -1.39 7.07
CA TYR A 153 6.19 -1.79 8.44
C TYR A 153 6.51 -0.67 9.44
N PHE A 154 5.98 -0.79 10.65
CA PHE A 154 6.08 0.20 11.71
C PHE A 154 6.79 -0.45 12.91
N PRO A 155 8.14 -0.40 12.99
CA PRO A 155 8.93 -1.14 14.01
C PRO A 155 8.73 -0.65 15.46
N GLY A 156 7.91 0.36 15.67
CA GLY A 156 7.64 0.98 16.96
C GLY A 156 7.09 2.40 16.78
N ALA A 157 6.88 3.10 17.90
CA ALA A 157 6.38 4.47 17.88
C ALA A 157 7.26 5.39 17.02
N ASP A 158 6.61 6.20 16.19
CA ASP A 158 7.21 7.23 15.34
C ASP A 158 8.30 6.72 14.37
N LYS A 159 8.10 5.51 13.83
CA LYS A 159 9.00 4.90 12.85
C LYS A 159 8.25 4.25 11.69
N VAL A 160 8.87 4.29 10.52
CA VAL A 160 8.44 3.63 9.29
C VAL A 160 9.65 2.93 8.67
N GLY A 161 9.59 1.62 8.54
CA GLY A 161 10.59 0.80 7.87
C GLY A 161 10.13 0.36 6.48
N ILE A 162 11.04 0.39 5.52
CA ILE A 162 10.90 -0.22 4.19
C ILE A 162 11.85 -1.40 4.15
N THR A 163 11.33 -2.57 3.80
CA THR A 163 12.06 -3.84 3.75
C THR A 163 11.96 -4.45 2.36
N ALA A 164 13.01 -5.16 1.95
CA ALA A 164 13.04 -6.00 0.76
C ALA A 164 13.65 -7.35 1.11
N GLY A 165 12.99 -8.44 0.73
CA GLY A 165 13.52 -9.79 1.00
C GLY A 165 13.72 -10.10 2.49
N GLY A 166 12.99 -9.43 3.40
CA GLY A 166 13.16 -9.59 4.84
C GLY A 166 14.24 -8.70 5.48
N THR A 167 14.93 -7.87 4.71
CA THR A 167 16.01 -6.99 5.19
C THR A 167 15.57 -5.52 5.16
N LEU A 168 15.84 -4.80 6.25
CA LEU A 168 15.58 -3.37 6.34
C LEU A 168 16.47 -2.62 5.35
N GLU A 169 15.88 -1.80 4.48
CA GLU A 169 16.60 -0.97 3.51
C GLU A 169 16.51 0.52 3.84
N VAL A 170 15.34 0.98 4.28
CA VAL A 170 15.11 2.38 4.68
C VAL A 170 14.41 2.40 6.04
N ASP A 171 14.97 3.16 6.99
CA ASP A 171 14.34 3.46 8.28
C ASP A 171 14.08 4.96 8.36
N VAL A 172 12.82 5.35 8.44
CA VAL A 172 12.39 6.73 8.68
C VAL A 172 11.89 6.81 10.11
N SER A 173 12.43 7.75 10.88
CA SER A 173 11.98 8.01 12.25
C SER A 173 11.96 9.51 12.52
N ILE A 174 11.60 9.90 13.74
CA ILE A 174 11.79 11.27 14.24
C ILE A 174 13.24 11.77 14.12
N LYS A 175 14.20 10.85 13.94
CA LYS A 175 15.61 11.17 13.75
C LYS A 175 15.98 11.42 12.28
N GLY A 176 15.05 11.24 11.34
CA GLY A 176 15.26 11.38 9.89
C GLY A 176 15.17 10.05 9.15
N MET A 177 15.63 10.06 7.89
CA MET A 177 15.70 8.90 7.00
C MET A 177 17.12 8.31 7.00
N GLN A 178 17.21 7.01 7.22
CA GLN A 178 18.46 6.24 7.16
C GLN A 178 18.34 5.18 6.06
N LEU A 179 19.37 5.06 5.23
CA LEU A 179 19.58 3.94 4.34
C LEU A 179 20.44 2.92 5.09
N ALA A 180 19.95 1.69 5.25
CA ALA A 180 20.67 0.65 5.99
C ALA A 180 21.88 0.10 5.22
N SER A 181 21.84 0.22 3.89
CA SER A 181 22.88 -0.24 2.96
C SER A 181 23.73 0.94 2.49
N SER A 182 23.88 1.15 1.19
CA SER A 182 24.66 2.26 0.61
C SER A 182 23.78 3.03 -0.38
N LEU A 183 24.20 4.25 -0.75
CA LEU A 183 23.46 5.06 -1.70
C LEU A 183 24.21 5.09 -3.03
N GLY A 184 23.58 4.49 -4.02
CA GLY A 184 24.01 4.63 -5.40
C GLY A 184 23.37 5.87 -6.02
N VAL A 185 24.13 6.96 -6.16
CA VAL A 185 23.67 8.19 -6.85
C VAL A 185 24.11 8.11 -8.31
N GLY A 186 23.22 7.64 -9.17
CA GLY A 186 23.54 7.36 -10.57
C GLY A 186 24.41 6.12 -10.79
N THR A 187 24.52 5.25 -9.78
CA THR A 187 25.14 3.91 -9.83
C THR A 187 24.34 2.96 -8.96
N SER A 188 24.61 1.66 -9.08
CA SER A 188 24.32 0.73 -7.99
C SER A 188 24.93 1.23 -6.69
N ALA A 189 24.16 1.08 -5.63
CA ALA A 189 24.63 1.15 -4.26
C ALA A 189 25.87 0.25 -4.11
N SER A 190 26.93 0.76 -3.46
CA SER A 190 28.12 -0.03 -3.16
C SER A 190 27.79 -1.28 -2.35
N GLY A 191 28.53 -2.37 -2.55
CA GLY A 191 28.53 -3.50 -1.62
C GLY A 191 29.10 -3.12 -0.24
N THR A 192 29.77 -1.98 -0.14
CA THR A 192 30.24 -1.40 1.11
C THR A 192 29.13 -0.52 1.70
N THR A 193 28.51 -1.01 2.77
CA THR A 193 27.51 -0.26 3.54
C THR A 193 27.96 1.16 3.83
N GLY A 194 27.05 2.12 3.63
CA GLY A 194 27.29 3.54 3.90
C GLY A 194 28.03 4.32 2.80
N GLU A 195 28.53 3.70 1.74
CA GLU A 195 29.19 4.43 0.65
C GLU A 195 28.17 5.21 -0.19
N ILE A 196 28.37 6.52 -0.32
CA ILE A 196 27.73 7.29 -1.39
C ILE A 196 28.64 7.19 -2.59
N ARG A 197 28.33 6.22 -3.44
CA ARG A 197 28.99 6.13 -4.73
C ARG A 197 28.20 7.01 -5.68
N ALA A 198 28.79 8.15 -6.02
CA ALA A 198 28.28 9.03 -7.03
C ALA A 198 29.09 8.82 -8.30
N THR A 199 28.42 8.57 -9.43
CA THR A 199 29.08 8.43 -10.74
C THR A 199 29.57 9.74 -11.32
N ASN A 200 29.45 10.83 -10.56
CA ASN A 200 29.89 12.16 -10.91
C ASN A 200 30.46 12.84 -9.66
N ASP A 201 30.93 14.09 -9.80
CA ASP A 201 30.93 14.96 -8.64
C ASP A 201 29.56 14.81 -7.99
N ILE A 202 29.58 14.64 -6.68
CA ILE A 202 28.49 15.18 -5.89
C ILE A 202 28.50 16.67 -6.24
N THR A 203 27.72 17.03 -7.27
CA THR A 203 27.86 18.29 -7.97
C THR A 203 27.34 19.35 -7.05
N ALA A 204 28.29 20.00 -6.40
CA ALA A 204 28.04 21.20 -5.64
C ALA A 204 28.30 22.45 -6.50
N PHE A 205 28.10 22.41 -7.85
CA PHE A 205 28.00 23.54 -8.84
C PHE A 205 29.32 23.92 -9.63
N TYR A 206 29.32 24.52 -10.87
CA TYR A 206 29.24 26.00 -11.11
C TYR A 206 29.37 26.49 -12.59
N SER A 207 29.04 27.76 -12.86
CA SER A 207 29.21 28.47 -14.17
C SER A 207 30.59 29.18 -14.34
N SER A 208 31.09 29.35 -15.58
CA SER A 208 32.46 29.82 -15.91
C SER A 208 32.54 31.04 -16.85
N ASP A 209 31.43 31.75 -17.05
CA ASP A 209 31.32 32.92 -17.94
C ASP A 209 32.24 34.07 -17.49
N LYS A 210 32.82 34.85 -18.43
CA LYS A 210 33.66 36.01 -18.10
C LYS A 210 32.88 37.04 -17.27
N ARG A 211 31.58 37.19 -17.47
CA ARG A 211 30.70 38.06 -16.67
C ARG A 211 30.52 37.57 -15.23
N LEU A 212 30.90 36.32 -14.96
CA LEU A 212 30.92 35.71 -13.63
C LEU A 212 32.35 35.67 -13.06
N LYS A 213 33.32 36.38 -13.66
CA LYS A 213 34.74 36.40 -13.30
C LYS A 213 35.30 37.84 -13.32
N ASP A 214 36.11 38.21 -12.33
CA ASP A 214 36.79 39.51 -12.24
C ASP A 214 38.26 39.34 -11.80
N ASN A 215 39.08 40.41 -11.88
CA ASN A 215 40.53 40.41 -11.57
C ASN A 215 41.31 39.31 -12.29
N ILE A 216 41.02 39.14 -13.59
CA ILE A 216 41.56 38.07 -14.41
C ILE A 216 43.03 38.37 -14.76
N THR A 217 43.95 37.69 -14.10
CA THR A 217 45.41 37.79 -14.35
C THR A 217 45.98 36.45 -14.84
N PRO A 218 46.90 36.43 -15.83
CA PRO A 218 47.60 35.21 -16.23
C PRO A 218 48.45 34.63 -15.09
N ILE A 219 48.67 33.31 -15.12
CA ILE A 219 49.55 32.64 -14.15
C ILE A 219 51.01 33.00 -14.46
N THR A 220 51.69 33.62 -13.50
CA THR A 220 53.08 34.07 -13.66
C THR A 220 54.10 33.01 -13.24
N ASP A 221 55.32 33.14 -13.78
CA ASP A 221 56.47 32.24 -13.60
C ASP A 221 56.15 30.73 -13.72
N PRO A 222 55.43 30.33 -14.78
CA PRO A 222 54.79 29.03 -14.82
C PRO A 222 55.82 27.89 -14.93
N LEU A 223 56.94 28.07 -15.64
CA LEU A 223 58.01 27.08 -15.74
C LEU A 223 58.68 26.80 -14.39
N SER A 224 58.92 27.85 -13.60
CA SER A 224 59.49 27.69 -12.27
C SER A 224 58.53 26.93 -11.35
N LYS A 225 57.24 27.24 -11.41
CA LYS A 225 56.19 26.53 -10.65
C LYS A 225 56.13 25.05 -11.03
N ILE A 226 55.92 24.71 -12.29
CA ILE A 226 55.76 23.29 -12.69
C ILE A 226 57.02 22.45 -12.45
N SER A 227 58.20 23.05 -12.52
CA SER A 227 59.46 22.34 -12.28
C SER A 227 59.65 21.85 -10.83
N GLN A 228 58.85 22.37 -9.89
CA GLN A 228 58.85 21.97 -8.48
C GLN A 228 57.91 20.79 -8.18
N LEU A 229 57.11 20.34 -9.15
CA LEU A 229 56.15 19.23 -8.97
C LEU A 229 56.69 17.90 -9.49
N GLY A 230 56.55 16.83 -8.69
CA GLY A 230 56.90 15.46 -9.04
C GLY A 230 55.71 14.61 -9.53
N GLY A 231 56.00 13.70 -10.47
CA GLY A 231 55.09 12.63 -10.87
C GLY A 231 55.56 11.28 -10.32
N TYR A 232 54.70 10.55 -9.62
CA TYR A 232 55.08 9.36 -8.84
C TYR A 232 54.23 8.14 -9.18
N THR A 233 54.84 6.96 -9.02
CA THR A 233 54.12 5.69 -8.92
C THR A 233 54.20 5.18 -7.47
N PHE A 234 53.11 4.65 -6.94
CA PHE A 234 52.99 4.24 -5.53
C PHE A 234 52.01 3.07 -5.40
N ASP A 235 52.23 2.16 -4.45
CA ASP A 235 51.22 1.14 -4.13
C ASP A 235 50.23 1.71 -3.10
N TRP A 236 48.93 1.65 -3.42
CA TRP A 236 47.87 1.86 -2.44
C TRP A 236 48.09 0.88 -1.32
N ILE A 237 48.40 1.44 -0.17
CA ILE A 237 48.31 0.73 1.08
C ILE A 237 46.80 0.50 1.28
N PRO A 238 46.30 -0.77 1.28
CA PRO A 238 44.88 -1.03 1.47
C PRO A 238 44.42 -0.35 2.74
N LYS A 239 43.39 0.48 2.58
CA LYS A 239 42.89 1.30 3.67
C LYS A 239 41.38 1.35 3.59
N GLU A 240 40.78 0.23 3.98
CA GLU A 240 39.34 0.02 4.05
C GLU A 240 38.63 1.25 4.63
N GLY A 241 37.60 1.73 3.95
CA GLY A 241 36.85 2.93 4.32
C GLY A 241 37.49 4.29 4.00
N ILE A 242 38.78 4.36 3.66
CA ILE A 242 39.40 5.60 3.15
C ILE A 242 39.27 5.67 1.64
N HIS A 243 39.49 4.53 1.04
CA HIS A 243 39.20 4.25 -0.33
C HIS A 243 39.03 2.75 -0.41
N SER A 244 38.12 2.31 -1.25
CA SER A 244 38.09 0.90 -1.65
C SER A 244 39.22 0.57 -2.64
N HIS A 245 40.22 1.47 -2.82
CA HIS A 245 41.35 1.25 -3.73
C HIS A 245 42.44 0.40 -3.08
N GLU A 246 43.05 -0.47 -3.86
CA GLU A 246 44.10 -1.39 -3.45
C GLU A 246 45.10 -1.55 -4.61
N GLY A 247 46.37 -1.89 -4.34
CA GLY A 247 47.37 -2.18 -5.38
C GLY A 247 48.11 -0.95 -5.97
N ARG A 248 48.94 -1.15 -7.00
CA ARG A 248 49.76 -0.08 -7.61
C ARG A 248 48.92 1.02 -8.27
N ASP A 249 49.30 2.27 -8.09
CA ASP A 249 48.74 3.46 -8.73
C ASP A 249 49.81 4.53 -9.03
N VAL A 250 49.40 5.62 -9.67
CA VAL A 250 50.21 6.74 -10.12
C VAL A 250 49.49 8.05 -9.80
N GLY A 251 50.25 9.09 -9.51
CA GLY A 251 49.66 10.38 -9.26
C GLY A 251 50.68 11.40 -8.83
N VAL A 252 50.14 12.53 -8.41
CA VAL A 252 50.93 13.57 -7.78
C VAL A 252 50.85 13.40 -6.28
N ILE A 253 51.93 13.79 -5.60
CA ILE A 253 51.89 13.98 -4.16
C ILE A 253 51.26 15.33 -3.94
N ALA A 254 50.05 15.33 -3.39
CA ALA A 254 49.25 16.53 -3.32
C ALA A 254 49.83 17.60 -2.37
N GLN A 255 50.84 17.28 -1.55
CA GLN A 255 51.63 18.24 -0.76
C GLN A 255 52.53 19.10 -1.65
N GLU A 256 53.16 18.47 -2.64
CA GLU A 256 54.00 19.21 -3.60
C GLU A 256 53.13 20.14 -4.44
N VAL A 257 51.99 19.62 -4.91
CA VAL A 257 51.02 20.41 -5.69
C VAL A 257 50.55 21.64 -4.91
N GLU A 258 50.42 21.54 -3.58
CA GLU A 258 49.98 22.66 -2.75
C GLU A 258 51.02 23.77 -2.61
N GLU A 259 52.33 23.46 -2.50
CA GLU A 259 53.39 24.48 -2.38
C GLU A 259 53.49 25.36 -3.64
N VAL A 260 53.03 24.83 -4.77
CA VAL A 260 53.18 25.44 -6.10
C VAL A 260 51.87 26.00 -6.65
N LEU A 261 50.79 25.21 -6.57
CA LEU A 261 49.46 25.48 -7.10
C LEU A 261 48.38 25.20 -6.04
N PRO A 262 48.37 26.00 -4.96
CA PRO A 262 47.49 25.73 -3.84
C PRO A 262 46.00 25.65 -4.22
N GLU A 263 45.53 26.31 -5.27
CA GLU A 263 44.10 26.42 -5.67
C GLU A 263 43.46 25.13 -6.21
N VAL A 264 44.28 24.10 -6.40
CA VAL A 264 43.99 22.94 -7.24
C VAL A 264 44.03 21.63 -6.47
N THR A 265 44.73 21.66 -5.36
CA THR A 265 44.54 20.63 -4.39
C THR A 265 43.23 20.93 -3.69
N THR A 266 42.50 19.88 -3.40
CA THR A 266 41.51 19.98 -2.35
C THR A 266 41.92 18.91 -1.40
N THR A 267 42.21 19.29 -0.19
CA THR A 267 42.22 18.25 0.83
C THR A 267 40.79 17.66 0.83
N ARG A 268 40.63 16.37 0.45
CA ARG A 268 39.34 15.68 0.53
C ARG A 268 39.02 15.58 2.00
N ASP A 269 37.76 15.36 2.30
CA ASP A 269 37.35 15.31 3.70
C ASP A 269 38.14 14.24 4.49
N ASN A 270 38.66 13.19 3.83
CA ASN A 270 39.50 12.18 4.45
C ASN A 270 40.94 12.64 4.83
N GLY A 271 41.33 13.93 4.71
CA GLY A 271 42.64 14.49 5.14
C GLY A 271 43.82 14.11 4.24
N TYR A 272 43.60 13.06 3.47
CA TYR A 272 44.30 12.83 2.24
C TYR A 272 44.04 14.02 1.35
N LYS A 273 45.13 14.72 1.07
CA LYS A 273 45.13 15.68 0.00
C LYS A 273 44.68 14.95 -1.26
N ALA A 274 43.54 15.37 -1.76
CA ALA A 274 43.14 15.01 -3.09
C ALA A 274 43.57 16.13 -3.98
N VAL A 275 43.65 15.79 -5.24
CA VAL A 275 43.79 16.82 -6.23
C VAL A 275 42.44 16.90 -6.90
N LYS A 276 41.94 18.12 -7.00
CA LYS A 276 41.03 18.49 -8.06
C LYS A 276 41.88 18.49 -9.32
N TYR A 277 42.22 17.30 -9.79
CA TYR A 277 43.18 17.10 -10.87
C TYR A 277 42.83 17.99 -12.08
N GLU A 278 41.55 18.29 -12.27
CA GLU A 278 41.04 19.17 -13.31
C GLU A 278 41.51 20.63 -13.18
N LYS A 279 41.84 21.09 -11.98
CA LYS A 279 42.29 22.47 -11.75
C LYS A 279 43.79 22.66 -11.96
N ILE A 280 44.62 21.62 -12.16
CA ILE A 280 46.08 21.78 -12.42
C ILE A 280 46.30 22.38 -13.82
N VAL A 281 45.37 22.07 -14.72
CA VAL A 281 45.45 22.36 -16.16
C VAL A 281 45.79 23.81 -16.51
N PRO A 282 45.19 24.86 -15.89
CA PRO A 282 45.51 26.25 -16.21
C PRO A 282 46.99 26.60 -16.06
N LEU A 283 47.71 26.04 -15.07
CA LEU A 283 49.15 26.28 -14.92
C LEU A 283 49.92 25.71 -16.11
N LEU A 284 49.62 24.47 -16.48
CA LEU A 284 50.33 23.77 -17.56
C LEU A 284 50.25 24.55 -18.89
N ILE A 285 49.16 25.29 -19.12
CA ILE A 285 48.98 26.15 -20.28
C ILE A 285 50.02 27.27 -20.32
N GLU A 286 50.19 28.00 -19.23
CA GLU A 286 51.13 29.11 -19.19
C GLU A 286 52.58 28.63 -19.26
N CYS A 287 52.89 27.43 -18.73
CA CYS A 287 54.23 26.83 -18.81
C CYS A 287 54.70 26.70 -20.26
N ILE A 288 53.84 26.14 -21.11
CA ILE A 288 54.16 25.86 -22.52
C ILE A 288 54.42 27.16 -23.29
N LYS A 289 53.60 28.20 -23.04
CA LYS A 289 53.79 29.52 -23.67
C LYS A 289 55.14 30.12 -23.31
N ALA A 290 55.49 30.09 -22.03
CA ALA A 290 56.78 30.60 -21.56
C ALA A 290 57.96 29.83 -22.17
N GLN A 291 57.86 28.51 -22.28
CA GLN A 291 58.87 27.67 -22.96
C GLN A 291 59.05 28.06 -24.43
N GLN A 292 57.96 28.35 -25.14
CA GLN A 292 58.01 28.72 -26.55
C GLN A 292 58.73 30.06 -26.78
N SER A 293 58.45 31.05 -25.93
CA SER A 293 59.13 32.35 -26.00
C SER A 293 60.65 32.20 -25.85
N GLN A 294 61.12 31.38 -24.91
CA GLN A 294 62.55 31.11 -24.74
C GLN A 294 63.18 30.46 -25.97
N ILE A 295 62.47 29.54 -26.61
CA ILE A 295 62.94 28.88 -27.83
C ILE A 295 63.11 29.88 -28.97
N ASP A 296 62.18 30.81 -29.13
CA ASP A 296 62.22 31.77 -30.24
C ASP A 296 63.32 32.83 -30.02
N GLU A 297 63.51 33.29 -28.79
CA GLU A 297 64.63 34.16 -28.42
C GLU A 297 65.99 33.49 -28.64
N LEU A 298 66.11 32.19 -28.28
CA LEU A 298 67.32 31.41 -28.55
C LEU A 298 67.60 31.27 -30.05
N LYS A 299 66.57 31.07 -30.88
CA LYS A 299 66.71 31.02 -32.34
C LYS A 299 67.16 32.35 -32.91
N GLU A 300 66.61 33.46 -32.42
CA GLU A 300 66.97 34.80 -32.87
C GLU A 300 68.41 35.16 -32.47
N THR A 301 68.80 34.87 -31.23
CA THR A 301 70.19 35.06 -30.77
C THR A 301 71.16 34.21 -31.60
N LEU A 302 70.80 32.96 -31.89
CA LEU A 302 71.58 32.09 -32.77
C LEU A 302 71.68 32.66 -34.19
N TYR A 303 70.62 33.32 -34.67
CA TYR A 303 70.62 33.97 -35.98
C TYR A 303 71.56 35.19 -36.00
N GLU A 304 71.53 36.05 -34.98
CA GLU A 304 72.43 37.21 -34.88
C GLU A 304 73.90 36.82 -34.67
N LEU A 305 74.18 35.83 -33.83
CA LEU A 305 75.55 35.30 -33.66
C LEU A 305 76.12 34.74 -34.96
N LYS A 306 75.28 34.14 -35.80
CA LYS A 306 75.67 33.67 -37.13
C LYS A 306 75.95 34.81 -38.13
N LYS A 307 75.52 36.06 -37.86
CA LYS A 307 75.83 37.22 -38.72
C LYS A 307 77.18 37.89 -38.40
N ILE A 308 77.69 37.70 -37.18
CA ILE A 308 78.92 38.35 -36.70
C ILE A 308 80.17 37.50 -37.03
N LYS A 309 79.98 36.20 -37.32
CA LYS A 309 80.99 35.34 -37.91
C LYS A 309 80.96 35.41 -39.42
#